data_AF-A0A0J8BS67-F1
#
_entry.id   AF-A0A0J8BS67-F1
#
_cell.length_a   1.000
_cell.length_b   1.000
_cell.length_c   1.000
_cell.angle_alpha   90.00
_cell.angle_beta   90.00
_cell.angle_gamma   90.00
#
_symmetry.space_group_name_H-M   'P 1'
#
loop_
_entity.id
_entity.type
_entity.pdbx_description
1 polymer ?
#
loop_
_entity_poly.entity_id
_entity_poly.type
_entity_poly.pdbx_seq_one_letter_code
_entity_poly.pdbx_strand_id
1 'polypeptide(L)'
;MDGRTAGEVQGTAPFRGRHRSTALRKALVTAFVATGAFFLTLALTEDATRTWPWTASLVSGGVALIVQYLRDFEQRFETVDRRLAEIRAAAELFSRVDGSVLRSEEVTRLFLGYTKVREQGGDIVQAFAERELRRLARTLEGLGGGSMDASGENHEWLIDLTDCVKMTLDATSTSVDREFWSSGPGQRYLAAQEKAVKRRGVAIRRLFVVREPDEVTPELTALCEGHRRHGIEARIAVRSLMESHTRVDDFIVFDGELCFETMPDLQSAPDGTRLRAEPEHVDDRVSQFTELWAAAEFVPEP
;
A
#
# COMPACT_ATOMS: atom_id res chain seq x y z
N MET A 1 24.82 54.40 -19.90
CA MET A 1 23.54 54.86 -20.46
C MET A 1 22.68 53.61 -20.57
N ASP A 2 22.07 53.23 -19.45
CA ASP A 2 20.66 53.53 -19.08
C ASP A 2 19.70 52.60 -19.85
N GLY A 3 18.76 51.85 -19.27
CA GLY A 3 18.32 51.71 -17.88
C GLY A 3 17.04 50.82 -17.83
N ARG A 4 16.87 50.08 -16.72
CA ARG A 4 15.63 49.56 -16.04
C ARG A 4 14.38 49.21 -16.90
N THR A 5 13.73 48.05 -16.75
CA THR A 5 12.95 47.55 -15.58
C THR A 5 12.46 46.11 -15.90
N ALA A 6 12.67 45.11 -15.04
CA ALA A 6 11.84 44.63 -13.92
C ALA A 6 10.51 43.93 -14.33
N GLY A 7 10.38 42.64 -13.99
CA GLY A 7 9.18 41.83 -14.20
C GLY A 7 9.36 40.39 -13.69
N GLU A 8 9.59 40.25 -12.39
CA GLU A 8 9.74 38.99 -11.64
C GLU A 8 8.34 38.40 -11.32
N VAL A 9 8.03 37.21 -11.83
CA VAL A 9 6.80 36.47 -11.48
C VAL A 9 7.16 35.43 -10.43
N GLN A 10 6.96 35.81 -9.16
CA GLN A 10 7.16 34.96 -8.01
C GLN A 10 5.89 34.16 -7.71
N GLY A 11 6.03 32.84 -7.69
CA GLY A 11 4.97 31.88 -7.38
C GLY A 11 4.38 32.10 -5.98
N THR A 12 3.05 32.10 -5.94
CA THR A 12 2.22 32.23 -4.75
C THR A 12 2.32 31.00 -3.84
N ALA A 13 2.93 31.15 -2.68
CA ALA A 13 2.78 30.23 -1.55
C ALA A 13 1.41 30.44 -0.88
N PRO A 14 0.72 29.38 -0.40
CA PRO A 14 -0.59 29.51 0.22
C PRO A 14 -0.48 30.16 1.60
N PHE A 15 -1.21 31.27 1.78
CA PHE A 15 -1.34 32.01 3.02
C PHE A 15 -2.23 31.23 4.01
N ARG A 16 -1.65 30.27 4.74
CA ARG A 16 -2.30 29.58 5.86
C ARG A 16 -1.53 29.88 7.14
N GLY A 17 -2.10 30.69 8.03
CA GLY A 17 -1.58 30.81 9.41
C GLY A 17 -1.78 32.13 10.16
N ARG A 18 -2.27 33.22 9.55
CA ARG A 18 -2.21 34.56 10.19
C ARG A 18 -3.48 35.06 10.90
N HIS A 19 -4.64 34.43 10.71
CA HIS A 19 -5.90 34.93 11.30
C HIS A 19 -6.11 34.57 12.78
N ARG A 20 -5.49 33.48 13.28
CA ARG A 20 -5.74 32.89 14.61
C ARG A 20 -5.35 33.79 15.80
N SER A 21 -4.25 34.55 15.69
CA SER A 21 -3.81 35.41 16.80
C SER A 21 -4.59 36.72 16.91
N THR A 22 -5.28 37.15 15.85
CA THR A 22 -5.87 38.50 15.81
C THR A 22 -7.17 38.62 16.59
N ALA A 23 -8.06 37.61 16.57
CA ALA A 23 -9.32 37.68 17.30
C ALA A 23 -9.11 37.55 18.81
N LEU A 24 -8.28 36.60 19.24
CA LEU A 24 -7.88 36.38 20.63
C LEU A 24 -7.12 37.58 21.21
N ARG A 25 -6.19 38.15 20.44
CA ARG A 25 -5.50 39.40 20.79
C ARG A 25 -6.46 40.57 20.86
N LYS A 26 -7.42 40.68 19.94
CA LYS A 26 -8.44 41.75 19.98
C LYS A 26 -9.31 41.63 21.22
N ALA A 27 -9.80 40.44 21.57
CA ALA A 27 -10.60 40.22 22.78
C ALA A 27 -9.80 40.54 24.06
N LEU A 28 -8.54 40.10 24.15
CA LEU A 28 -7.64 40.44 25.26
C LEU A 28 -7.38 41.94 25.36
N VAL A 29 -7.12 42.60 24.23
CA VAL A 29 -6.92 44.05 24.18
C VAL A 29 -8.19 44.79 24.60
N THR A 30 -9.36 44.39 24.12
CA THR A 30 -10.64 45.02 24.51
C THR A 30 -10.95 44.81 25.98
N ALA A 31 -10.71 43.63 26.54
CA ALA A 31 -10.89 43.35 27.95
C ALA A 31 -9.92 44.16 28.83
N PHE A 32 -8.66 44.27 28.41
CA PHE A 32 -7.65 45.05 29.11
C PHE A 32 -7.94 46.55 29.05
N VAL A 33 -8.37 47.06 27.89
CA VAL A 33 -8.78 48.46 27.72
C VAL A 33 -10.03 48.78 28.52
N ALA A 34 -11.03 47.90 28.54
CA ALA A 34 -12.25 48.09 29.35
C ALA A 34 -11.94 48.09 30.86
N THR A 35 -11.07 47.18 31.29
CA THR A 35 -10.59 47.11 32.69
C THR A 35 -9.80 48.37 33.04
N GLY A 36 -8.86 48.77 32.19
CA GLY A 36 -8.04 49.98 32.38
C GLY A 36 -8.87 51.26 32.40
N ALA A 37 -9.84 51.39 31.49
CA ALA A 37 -10.76 52.53 31.46
C ALA A 37 -11.61 52.59 32.73
N PHE A 38 -12.13 51.45 33.19
CA PHE A 38 -12.89 51.36 34.44
C PHE A 38 -12.04 51.78 35.65
N PHE A 39 -10.82 51.24 35.78
CA PHE A 39 -9.88 51.65 36.84
C PHE A 39 -9.49 53.13 36.77
N LEU A 40 -9.32 53.69 35.56
CA LEU A 40 -9.02 55.10 35.35
C LEU A 40 -10.18 56.00 35.77
N THR A 41 -11.41 55.64 35.41
CA THR A 41 -12.62 56.36 35.85
C THR A 41 -12.73 56.39 37.38
N LEU A 42 -12.29 55.31 38.03
CA LEU A 42 -12.35 55.15 39.49
C LEU A 42 -11.21 55.85 40.24
N ALA A 43 -10.03 55.96 39.63
CA ALA A 43 -8.95 56.79 40.17
C ALA A 43 -9.27 58.30 40.13
N LEU A 44 -10.19 58.71 39.26
CA LEU A 44 -10.61 60.10 39.08
C LEU A 44 -11.84 60.49 39.91
N THR A 45 -12.47 59.55 40.64
CA THR A 45 -13.62 59.83 41.51
C THR A 45 -13.20 59.72 42.98
N GLU A 46 -12.83 60.85 43.60
CA GLU A 46 -12.23 60.94 44.93
C GLU A 46 -13.16 60.63 46.14
N ASP A 47 -14.46 60.34 45.94
CA ASP A 47 -15.45 60.29 47.06
C ASP A 47 -16.15 58.94 47.33
N ALA A 48 -15.74 57.82 46.71
CA ALA A 48 -16.44 56.55 46.90
C ALA A 48 -15.89 55.73 48.09
N THR A 49 -16.37 56.05 49.28
CA THR A 49 -16.18 55.28 50.52
C THR A 49 -16.74 53.84 50.45
N ARG A 50 -15.89 52.87 50.77
CA ARG A 50 -16.17 51.63 51.53
C ARG A 50 -17.23 50.62 51.02
N THR A 51 -17.36 50.37 49.72
CA THR A 51 -18.02 49.13 49.18
C THR A 51 -17.21 48.43 48.06
N TRP A 52 -15.99 48.91 47.83
CA TRP A 52 -15.15 48.72 46.64
C TRP A 52 -14.63 47.30 46.30
N PRO A 53 -14.34 46.37 47.24
CA PRO A 53 -13.68 45.10 46.89
C PRO A 53 -14.56 44.08 46.13
N TRP A 54 -15.87 44.09 46.35
CA TRP A 54 -16.77 43.02 45.88
C TRP A 54 -17.18 43.21 44.41
N THR A 55 -17.40 44.45 43.97
CA THR A 55 -17.74 44.75 42.56
C THR A 55 -16.55 44.51 41.63
N ALA A 56 -15.34 44.88 42.05
CA ALA A 56 -14.11 44.59 41.31
C ALA A 56 -13.86 43.08 41.14
N SER A 57 -14.15 42.30 42.18
CA SER A 57 -14.01 40.83 42.15
C SER A 57 -15.05 40.17 41.24
N LEU A 58 -16.29 40.68 41.24
CA LEU A 58 -17.37 40.17 40.39
C LEU A 58 -17.07 40.40 38.89
N VAL A 59 -16.61 41.60 38.54
CA VAL A 59 -16.26 41.94 37.15
C VAL A 59 -15.02 41.16 36.71
N SER A 60 -13.98 41.09 37.54
CA SER A 60 -12.76 40.35 37.23
C SER A 60 -13.02 38.85 37.08
N GLY A 61 -13.87 38.28 37.94
CA GLY A 61 -14.31 36.89 37.84
C GLY A 61 -15.11 36.60 36.56
N GLY A 62 -16.02 37.52 36.17
CA GLY A 62 -16.78 37.41 34.92
C GLY A 62 -15.89 37.43 33.68
N VAL A 63 -14.89 38.32 33.63
CA VAL A 63 -13.93 38.37 32.52
C VAL A 63 -13.06 37.12 32.49
N ALA A 64 -12.59 36.63 33.64
CA ALA A 64 -11.81 35.40 33.71
C ALA A 64 -12.60 34.18 33.20
N LEU A 65 -13.88 34.07 33.56
CA LEU A 65 -14.76 32.99 33.10
C LEU A 65 -15.00 33.05 31.59
N ILE A 66 -15.20 34.24 31.01
CA ILE A 66 -15.36 34.41 29.56
C ILE A 66 -14.06 34.02 28.83
N VAL A 67 -12.90 34.39 29.36
CA VAL A 67 -11.60 34.00 28.77
C VAL A 67 -11.36 32.51 28.86
N GLN A 68 -11.68 31.88 30.00
CA GLN A 68 -11.61 30.42 30.15
C GLN A 68 -12.55 29.71 29.18
N TYR A 69 -13.81 30.16 29.10
CA TYR A 69 -14.79 29.59 28.18
C TYR A 69 -14.36 29.72 26.72
N LEU A 70 -13.81 30.87 26.32
CA LEU A 70 -13.31 31.07 24.94
C LEU A 70 -12.13 30.15 24.61
N ARG A 71 -11.22 29.89 25.56
CA ARG A 71 -10.13 28.93 25.37
C ARG A 71 -10.63 27.49 25.27
N ASP A 72 -11.53 27.09 26.16
CA ASP A 72 -12.14 25.75 26.14
C ASP A 72 -12.92 25.51 24.85
N PHE A 73 -13.64 26.54 24.38
CA PHE A 73 -14.39 26.48 23.14
C PHE A 73 -13.47 26.33 21.93
N GLU A 74 -12.34 27.03 21.89
CA GLU A 74 -11.36 26.94 20.81
C GLU A 74 -10.71 25.55 20.75
N GLN A 75 -10.32 24.97 21.90
CA GLN A 75 -9.77 23.61 21.95
C GLN A 75 -10.77 22.55 21.45
N ARG A 76 -12.05 22.70 21.82
CA ARG A 76 -13.12 21.83 21.33
C ARG A 76 -13.37 22.04 19.84
N PHE A 77 -13.31 23.28 19.37
CA PHE A 77 -13.52 23.62 17.96
C PHE A 77 -12.37 23.07 17.09
N GLU A 78 -11.11 23.15 17.52
CA GLU A 78 -9.98 22.54 16.80
C GLU A 78 -10.11 21.01 16.70
N THR A 79 -10.62 20.37 17.76
CA THR A 79 -10.90 18.93 17.75
C THR A 79 -12.01 18.57 16.77
N VAL A 80 -13.05 19.41 16.68
CA VAL A 80 -14.17 19.24 15.73
C VAL A 80 -13.72 19.52 14.29
N ASP A 81 -12.93 20.56 14.05
CA ASP A 81 -12.39 20.90 12.74
C ASP A 81 -11.46 19.81 12.21
N ARG A 82 -10.64 19.20 13.07
CA ARG A 82 -9.80 18.05 12.69
C ARG A 82 -10.65 16.85 12.29
N ARG A 83 -11.69 16.52 13.08
CA ARG A 83 -12.63 15.43 12.74
C ARG A 83 -13.41 15.72 11.46
N LEU A 84 -13.84 16.96 11.24
CA LEU A 84 -14.53 17.37 10.02
C LEU A 84 -13.59 17.39 8.81
N ALA A 85 -12.32 17.71 8.98
CA ALA A 85 -11.31 17.62 7.92
C ALA A 85 -11.03 16.16 7.53
N GLU A 86 -10.94 15.26 8.51
CA GLU A 86 -10.84 13.81 8.27
C GLU A 86 -12.09 13.27 7.56
N ILE A 87 -13.29 13.68 7.99
CA ILE A 87 -14.56 13.29 7.34
C ILE A 87 -14.67 13.87 5.93
N ARG A 88 -14.25 15.12 5.70
CA ARG A 88 -14.24 15.74 4.37
C ARG A 88 -13.21 15.09 3.46
N ALA A 89 -12.03 14.74 3.96
CA ALA A 89 -11.03 14.01 3.19
C ALA A 89 -11.55 12.61 2.81
N ALA A 90 -12.21 11.92 3.74
CA ALA A 90 -12.89 10.66 3.44
C ALA A 90 -14.02 10.87 2.42
N ALA A 91 -14.87 11.90 2.58
CA ALA A 91 -15.97 12.20 1.67
C ALA A 91 -15.50 12.64 0.27
N GLU A 92 -14.37 13.33 0.16
CA GLU A 92 -13.76 13.72 -1.11
C GLU A 92 -13.14 12.50 -1.82
N LEU A 93 -12.56 11.57 -1.06
CA LEU A 93 -12.18 10.25 -1.59
C LEU A 93 -13.41 9.46 -2.05
N PHE A 94 -14.51 9.45 -1.29
CA PHE A 94 -15.79 8.83 -1.68
C PHE A 94 -16.42 9.51 -2.92
N SER A 95 -16.22 10.81 -3.13
CA SER A 95 -16.74 11.52 -4.29
C SER A 95 -15.93 11.27 -5.57
N ARG A 96 -14.68 10.81 -5.46
CA ARG A 96 -13.79 10.51 -6.59
C ARG A 96 -13.81 9.03 -7.00
N VAL A 97 -14.35 8.16 -6.15
CA VAL A 97 -14.50 6.74 -6.44
C VAL A 97 -15.88 6.52 -7.04
N ASP A 98 -15.93 5.92 -8.23
CA ASP A 98 -17.17 5.58 -8.92
C ASP A 98 -18.07 4.71 -8.00
N GLY A 99 -19.38 4.95 -8.01
CA GLY A 99 -20.32 4.35 -7.04
C GLY A 99 -20.39 2.81 -7.10
N SER A 100 -19.80 2.19 -8.13
CA SER A 100 -19.63 0.75 -8.31
C SER A 100 -18.47 0.17 -7.47
N VAL A 101 -17.35 0.87 -7.34
CA VAL A 101 -16.16 0.42 -6.57
C VAL A 101 -16.42 0.51 -5.07
N LEU A 102 -17.19 1.51 -4.63
CA LEU A 102 -17.63 1.66 -3.23
C LEU A 102 -18.69 0.65 -2.80
N ARG A 103 -19.28 -0.10 -3.74
CA ARG A 103 -20.27 -1.16 -3.48
C ARG A 103 -19.64 -2.55 -3.33
N SER A 104 -18.32 -2.66 -3.45
CA SER A 104 -17.63 -3.89 -3.06
C SER A 104 -17.82 -4.11 -1.55
N GLU A 105 -18.38 -5.27 -1.19
CA GLU A 105 -18.61 -5.67 0.19
C GLU A 105 -17.30 -5.69 0.99
N GLU A 106 -16.20 -5.99 0.30
CA GLU A 106 -14.84 -6.07 0.82
C GLU A 106 -14.31 -4.70 1.26
N VAL A 107 -14.52 -3.64 0.46
CA VAL A 107 -14.12 -2.27 0.82
C VAL A 107 -14.89 -1.78 2.05
N THR A 108 -16.19 -2.11 2.12
CA THR A 108 -17.03 -1.78 3.28
C THR A 108 -16.56 -2.52 4.52
N ARG A 109 -16.28 -3.83 4.42
CA ARG A 109 -15.74 -4.64 5.52
C ARG A 109 -14.38 -4.12 6.01
N LEU A 110 -13.50 -3.70 5.11
CA LEU A 110 -12.20 -3.10 5.45
C LEU A 110 -12.39 -1.81 6.27
N PHE A 111 -13.27 -0.91 5.82
CA PHE A 111 -13.53 0.36 6.52
C PHE A 111 -14.15 0.15 7.91
N LEU A 112 -15.14 -0.74 8.03
CA LEU A 112 -15.77 -1.09 9.31
C LEU A 112 -14.77 -1.75 10.25
N GLY A 113 -13.94 -2.67 9.75
CA GLY A 113 -12.89 -3.34 10.51
C GLY A 113 -11.85 -2.36 11.04
N TYR A 114 -11.36 -1.46 10.20
CA TYR A 114 -10.39 -0.44 10.59
C TYR A 114 -10.96 0.53 11.64
N THR A 115 -12.22 0.97 11.45
CA THR A 115 -12.91 1.85 12.42
C THR A 115 -13.03 1.18 13.78
N LYS A 116 -13.41 -0.11 13.81
CA LYS A 116 -13.48 -0.89 15.05
C LYS A 116 -12.12 -0.99 15.75
N VAL A 117 -11.04 -1.23 15.01
CA VAL A 117 -9.69 -1.29 15.58
C VAL A 117 -9.27 0.05 16.18
N ARG A 118 -9.60 1.17 15.52
CA ARG A 118 -9.29 2.51 16.03
C ARG A 118 -10.10 2.88 17.28
N GLU A 119 -11.35 2.41 17.39
CA GLU A 119 -12.22 2.71 18.53
C GLU A 119 -11.97 1.80 19.74
N GLN A 120 -11.57 0.55 19.51
CA GLN A 120 -11.51 -0.50 20.56
C GLN A 120 -10.12 -1.10 20.78
N GLY A 121 -9.18 -0.89 19.86
CA GLY A 121 -7.83 -1.46 19.93
C GLY A 121 -6.87 -0.62 20.78
N GLY A 122 -5.91 -1.27 21.44
CA GLY A 122 -4.78 -0.58 22.07
C GLY A 122 -3.76 -0.07 21.04
N ASP A 123 -2.86 0.81 21.47
CA ASP A 123 -1.94 1.57 20.60
C ASP A 123 -1.17 0.69 19.59
N ILE A 124 -0.65 -0.46 20.01
CA ILE A 124 0.11 -1.36 19.13
C ILE A 124 -0.78 -1.99 18.04
N VAL A 125 -2.03 -2.31 18.36
CA VAL A 125 -2.98 -2.91 17.42
C VAL A 125 -3.37 -1.88 16.37
N GLN A 126 -3.58 -0.62 16.78
CA GLN A 126 -3.85 0.49 15.87
C GLN A 126 -2.67 0.74 14.93
N ALA A 127 -1.45 0.85 15.47
CA ALA A 127 -0.24 1.07 14.68
C ALA A 127 0.00 -0.06 13.66
N PHE A 128 -0.28 -1.31 14.03
CA PHE A 128 -0.20 -2.44 13.11
C PHE A 128 -1.26 -2.38 12.02
N ALA A 129 -2.52 -2.08 12.36
CA ALA A 129 -3.59 -1.93 11.37
C ALA A 129 -3.32 -0.79 10.37
N GLU A 130 -2.78 0.34 10.83
CA GLU A 130 -2.32 1.43 9.96
C GLU A 130 -1.19 1.01 9.03
N ARG A 131 -0.27 0.16 9.49
CA ARG A 131 0.82 -0.36 8.66
C ARG A 131 0.28 -1.27 7.57
N GLU A 132 -0.66 -2.16 7.89
CA GLU A 132 -1.27 -3.06 6.91
C GLU A 132 -2.17 -2.32 5.91
N LEU A 133 -2.95 -1.33 6.35
CA LEU A 133 -3.74 -0.50 5.43
C LEU A 133 -2.84 0.24 4.44
N ARG A 134 -1.72 0.80 4.92
CA ARG A 134 -0.70 1.42 4.05
C ARG A 134 -0.04 0.41 3.11
N ARG A 135 0.14 -0.83 3.53
CA ARG A 135 0.69 -1.90 2.68
C ARG A 135 -0.30 -2.24 1.55
N LEU A 136 -1.58 -2.42 1.88
CA LEU A 136 -2.62 -2.68 0.90
C LEU A 136 -2.75 -1.53 -0.11
N ALA A 137 -2.73 -0.28 0.36
CA ALA A 137 -2.76 0.88 -0.53
C ALA A 137 -1.59 0.88 -1.52
N ARG A 138 -0.35 0.66 -1.05
CA ARG A 138 0.82 0.54 -1.93
C ARG A 138 0.71 -0.62 -2.91
N THR A 139 0.12 -1.74 -2.49
CA THR A 139 -0.13 -2.87 -3.39
C THR A 139 -1.10 -2.49 -4.52
N LEU A 140 -2.22 -1.83 -4.19
CA LEU A 140 -3.18 -1.41 -5.20
C LEU A 140 -2.62 -0.33 -6.14
N GLU A 141 -1.83 0.60 -5.60
CA GLU A 141 -1.14 1.62 -6.40
C GLU A 141 -0.13 0.98 -7.37
N GLY A 142 0.65 0.01 -6.90
CA GLY A 142 1.64 -0.68 -7.72
C GLY A 142 1.00 -1.56 -8.81
N LEU A 143 -0.07 -2.30 -8.48
CA LEU A 143 -0.86 -3.03 -9.47
C LEU A 143 -1.46 -2.09 -10.52
N GLY A 144 -2.00 -0.94 -10.09
CA GLY A 144 -2.51 0.09 -11.00
C GLY A 144 -1.42 0.77 -11.84
N GLY A 145 -0.17 0.80 -11.34
CA GLY A 145 1.00 1.30 -12.05
C GLY A 145 1.66 0.27 -12.99
N GLY A 146 1.18 -0.97 -13.00
CA GLY A 146 1.70 -2.05 -13.85
C GLY A 146 2.91 -2.79 -13.28
N SER A 147 3.51 -2.35 -12.17
CA SER A 147 4.65 -3.06 -11.58
C SER A 147 4.76 -2.92 -10.07
N MET A 148 5.24 -3.99 -9.43
CA MET A 148 5.54 -4.03 -8.01
C MET A 148 6.79 -4.84 -7.70
N ASP A 149 7.58 -4.36 -6.74
CA ASP A 149 8.71 -5.09 -6.19
C ASP A 149 8.49 -5.37 -4.70
N ALA A 150 8.86 -6.56 -4.27
CA ALA A 150 8.91 -6.98 -2.87
C ALA A 150 10.29 -7.54 -2.55
N SER A 151 10.77 -7.24 -1.34
CA SER A 151 12.00 -7.84 -0.82
C SER A 151 11.76 -9.30 -0.43
N GLY A 152 12.70 -10.17 -0.80
CA GLY A 152 12.63 -11.62 -0.58
C GLY A 152 11.60 -12.33 -1.44
N GLU A 153 11.43 -13.62 -1.17
CA GLU A 153 10.39 -14.44 -1.78
C GLU A 153 9.02 -14.11 -1.20
N ASN A 154 8.04 -13.87 -2.08
CA ASN A 154 6.67 -13.67 -1.68
C ASN A 154 5.80 -14.86 -2.12
N HIS A 155 5.90 -15.97 -1.37
CA HIS A 155 5.12 -17.17 -1.63
C HIS A 155 3.61 -16.97 -1.48
N GLU A 156 3.18 -16.00 -0.68
CA GLU A 156 1.75 -15.72 -0.51
C GLU A 156 1.18 -15.06 -1.78
N TRP A 157 1.90 -14.13 -2.41
CA TRP A 157 1.50 -13.61 -3.74
C TRP A 157 1.43 -14.72 -4.77
N LEU A 158 2.40 -15.62 -4.78
CA LEU A 158 2.41 -16.77 -5.70
C LEU A 158 1.15 -17.63 -5.54
N ILE A 159 0.74 -17.94 -4.31
CA ILE A 159 -0.45 -18.74 -4.01
C ILE A 159 -1.74 -17.97 -4.35
N ASP A 160 -1.85 -16.71 -3.91
CA ASP A 160 -3.05 -15.88 -4.11
C ASP A 160 -3.31 -15.60 -5.59
N LEU A 161 -2.26 -15.35 -6.38
CA LEU A 161 -2.37 -15.17 -7.83
C LEU A 161 -2.83 -16.45 -8.54
N THR A 162 -2.34 -17.61 -8.08
CA THR A 162 -2.79 -18.92 -8.59
C THR A 162 -4.25 -19.20 -8.26
N ASP A 163 -4.77 -18.61 -7.19
CA ASP A 163 -6.19 -18.69 -6.89
C ASP A 163 -7.06 -17.77 -7.75
N CYS A 164 -6.46 -16.70 -8.30
CA CYS A 164 -7.10 -15.74 -9.20
C CYS A 164 -7.07 -16.15 -10.69
N VAL A 165 -6.15 -17.03 -11.09
CA VAL A 165 -5.95 -17.45 -12.49
C VAL A 165 -7.22 -18.08 -13.09
N LYS A 166 -7.49 -17.77 -14.36
CA LYS A 166 -8.74 -18.15 -15.04
C LYS A 166 -8.52 -19.11 -16.20
N MET A 167 -7.45 -18.95 -16.96
CA MET A 167 -7.23 -19.59 -18.25
C MET A 167 -5.91 -20.36 -18.29
N THR A 168 -4.78 -19.68 -18.06
CA THR A 168 -3.44 -20.25 -18.27
C THR A 168 -2.45 -19.86 -17.18
N LEU A 169 -1.54 -20.78 -16.87
CA LEU A 169 -0.38 -20.52 -16.02
C LEU A 169 0.84 -21.18 -16.65
N ASP A 170 1.80 -20.36 -17.08
CA ASP A 170 3.05 -20.80 -17.68
C ASP A 170 4.22 -20.47 -16.76
N ALA A 171 4.99 -21.46 -16.35
CA ALA A 171 6.02 -21.29 -15.32
C ALA A 171 7.37 -21.91 -15.70
N THR A 172 8.45 -21.17 -15.50
CA THR A 172 9.81 -21.72 -15.43
C THR A 172 10.19 -21.97 -13.96
N SER A 173 11.01 -23.01 -13.75
CA SER A 173 11.60 -23.35 -12.46
C SER A 173 13.04 -23.80 -12.66
N THR A 174 14.00 -23.07 -12.12
CA THR A 174 15.41 -23.44 -12.15
C THR A 174 15.78 -24.36 -10.98
N SER A 175 17.00 -24.89 -10.99
CA SER A 175 17.48 -25.87 -10.00
C SER A 175 17.40 -25.41 -8.53
N VAL A 176 17.28 -24.10 -8.28
CA VAL A 176 17.10 -23.50 -6.95
C VAL A 176 15.76 -23.93 -6.31
N ASP A 177 14.73 -24.23 -7.12
CA ASP A 177 13.38 -24.52 -6.64
C ASP A 177 13.21 -25.92 -6.02
N ARG A 178 14.21 -26.82 -6.12
CA ARG A 178 14.05 -28.22 -5.67
C ARG A 178 13.73 -28.31 -4.17
N GLU A 179 14.41 -27.51 -3.35
CA GLU A 179 14.14 -27.46 -1.91
C GLU A 179 12.78 -26.82 -1.61
N PHE A 180 12.37 -25.83 -2.41
CA PHE A 180 11.07 -25.17 -2.28
C PHE A 180 9.90 -26.15 -2.40
N TRP A 181 9.92 -27.12 -3.33
CA TRP A 181 8.81 -28.08 -3.49
C TRP A 181 8.61 -29.01 -2.29
N SER A 182 9.67 -29.24 -1.51
CA SER A 182 9.60 -30.01 -0.26
C SER A 182 9.08 -29.18 0.92
N SER A 183 9.04 -27.86 0.79
CA SER A 183 8.66 -26.92 1.85
C SER A 183 7.13 -26.79 2.01
N GLY A 184 6.71 -26.24 3.15
CA GLY A 184 5.30 -25.92 3.41
C GLY A 184 4.68 -24.98 2.36
N PRO A 185 5.32 -23.86 1.98
CA PRO A 185 4.87 -23.00 0.89
C PRO A 185 4.75 -23.71 -0.46
N GLY A 186 5.74 -24.53 -0.85
CA GLY A 186 5.70 -25.29 -2.10
C GLY A 186 4.52 -26.25 -2.18
N GLN A 187 4.22 -26.95 -1.08
CA GLN A 187 3.04 -27.83 -1.00
C GLN A 187 1.72 -27.05 -1.13
N ARG A 188 1.61 -25.87 -0.50
CA ARG A 188 0.42 -25.02 -0.64
C ARG A 188 0.25 -24.50 -2.07
N TYR A 189 1.35 -24.13 -2.72
CA TYR A 189 1.33 -23.68 -4.11
C TYR A 189 0.89 -24.80 -5.06
N LEU A 190 1.45 -26.00 -4.91
CA LEU A 190 1.03 -27.16 -5.71
C LEU A 190 -0.47 -27.49 -5.50
N ALA A 191 -0.97 -27.39 -4.27
CA ALA A 191 -2.39 -27.56 -3.97
C ALA A 191 -3.27 -26.48 -4.63
N ALA A 192 -2.79 -25.22 -4.68
CA ALA A 192 -3.50 -24.14 -5.38
C ALA A 192 -3.55 -24.37 -6.90
N GLN A 193 -2.46 -24.84 -7.50
CA GLN A 193 -2.42 -25.24 -8.91
C GLN A 193 -3.37 -26.40 -9.21
N GLU A 194 -3.32 -27.46 -8.41
CA GLU A 194 -4.23 -28.60 -8.54
C GLU A 194 -5.70 -28.17 -8.43
N LYS A 195 -6.01 -27.27 -7.49
CA LYS A 195 -7.35 -26.68 -7.34
C LYS A 195 -7.76 -25.89 -8.59
N ALA A 196 -6.85 -25.11 -9.17
CA ALA A 196 -7.10 -24.36 -10.40
C ALA A 196 -7.41 -25.28 -11.58
N VAL A 197 -6.60 -26.33 -11.78
CA VAL A 197 -6.82 -27.34 -12.81
C VAL A 197 -8.17 -28.04 -12.59
N LYS A 198 -8.39 -28.62 -11.40
CA LYS A 198 -9.55 -29.48 -11.14
C LYS A 198 -10.88 -28.73 -11.08
N ARG A 199 -10.91 -27.51 -10.55
CA ARG A 199 -12.16 -26.76 -10.33
C ARG A 199 -12.48 -25.77 -11.45
N ARG A 200 -11.45 -25.20 -12.08
CA ARG A 200 -11.60 -24.13 -13.08
C ARG A 200 -11.18 -24.57 -14.48
N GLY A 201 -10.51 -25.71 -14.63
CA GLY A 201 -10.03 -26.17 -15.94
C GLY A 201 -8.88 -25.34 -16.48
N VAL A 202 -8.11 -24.68 -15.59
CA VAL A 202 -6.96 -23.86 -15.97
C VAL A 202 -5.88 -24.75 -16.58
N ALA A 203 -5.33 -24.34 -17.73
CA ALA A 203 -4.19 -25.01 -18.35
C ALA A 203 -2.90 -24.56 -17.67
N ILE A 204 -2.19 -25.48 -17.00
CA ILE A 204 -0.94 -25.17 -16.31
C ILE A 204 0.21 -25.90 -16.98
N ARG A 205 1.21 -25.14 -17.46
CA ARG A 205 2.44 -25.65 -18.05
C ARG A 205 3.64 -25.25 -17.18
N ARG A 206 4.52 -26.20 -16.90
CA ARG A 206 5.73 -25.97 -16.10
C ARG A 206 6.96 -26.53 -16.78
N LEU A 207 7.99 -25.71 -16.87
CA LEU A 207 9.29 -26.09 -17.38
C LEU A 207 10.32 -26.08 -16.26
N PHE A 208 10.87 -27.26 -15.95
CA PHE A 208 12.02 -27.40 -15.08
C PHE A 208 13.29 -27.23 -15.90
N VAL A 209 14.04 -26.15 -15.66
CA VAL A 209 15.18 -25.77 -16.48
C VAL A 209 16.47 -26.10 -15.74
N VAL A 210 17.26 -26.98 -16.35
CA VAL A 210 18.61 -27.32 -15.91
C VAL A 210 19.64 -26.84 -16.93
N ARG A 211 20.88 -26.66 -16.48
CA ARG A 211 21.98 -26.17 -17.32
C ARG A 211 22.50 -27.29 -18.22
N GLU A 212 22.77 -28.44 -17.62
CA GLU A 212 23.47 -29.57 -18.26
C GLU A 212 22.66 -30.87 -18.14
N PRO A 213 22.88 -31.86 -19.02
CA PRO A 213 22.10 -33.11 -19.02
C PRO A 213 22.29 -33.94 -17.74
N ASP A 214 23.45 -33.86 -17.08
CA ASP A 214 23.76 -34.57 -15.84
C ASP A 214 22.99 -34.03 -14.62
N GLU A 215 22.48 -32.80 -14.71
CA GLU A 215 21.59 -32.22 -13.71
C GLU A 215 20.16 -32.80 -13.77
N VAL A 216 19.83 -33.60 -14.80
CA VAL A 216 18.58 -34.37 -14.88
C VAL A 216 18.68 -35.59 -13.97
N THR A 217 18.47 -35.37 -12.68
CA THR A 217 18.56 -36.41 -11.66
C THR A 217 17.24 -37.19 -11.52
N PRO A 218 17.26 -38.42 -10.97
CA PRO A 218 16.03 -39.17 -10.69
C PRO A 218 15.03 -38.41 -9.82
N GLU A 219 15.50 -37.58 -8.89
CA GLU A 219 14.66 -36.74 -8.03
C GLU A 219 13.94 -35.65 -8.85
N LEU A 220 14.61 -35.05 -9.84
CA LEU A 220 14.00 -34.07 -10.72
C LEU A 220 12.94 -34.73 -11.61
N THR A 221 13.24 -35.91 -12.16
CA THR A 221 12.28 -36.68 -12.94
C THR A 221 11.06 -37.06 -12.11
N ALA A 222 11.26 -37.53 -10.88
CA ALA A 222 10.17 -37.86 -9.95
C ALA A 222 9.33 -36.62 -9.56
N LEU A 223 9.98 -35.46 -9.39
CA LEU A 223 9.29 -34.19 -9.16
C LEU A 223 8.42 -33.82 -10.37
N CYS A 224 8.97 -33.87 -11.58
CA CYS A 224 8.24 -33.60 -12.82
C CYS A 224 7.02 -34.52 -12.97
N GLU A 225 7.18 -35.82 -12.74
CA GLU A 225 6.07 -36.79 -12.70
C GLU A 225 5.06 -36.49 -11.58
N GLY A 226 5.53 -35.99 -10.43
CA GLY A 226 4.68 -35.50 -9.36
C GLY A 226 3.73 -34.40 -9.83
N HIS A 227 4.24 -33.40 -10.55
CA HIS A 227 3.43 -32.34 -11.12
C HIS A 227 2.42 -32.86 -12.14
N ARG A 228 2.82 -33.78 -13.03
CA ARG A 228 1.93 -34.41 -14.02
C ARG A 228 0.73 -35.10 -13.38
N ARG A 229 0.93 -35.77 -12.23
CA ARG A 229 -0.16 -36.40 -11.47
C ARG A 229 -1.20 -35.41 -10.92
N HIS A 230 -0.86 -34.13 -10.80
CA HIS A 230 -1.79 -33.07 -10.41
C HIS A 230 -2.48 -32.38 -11.60
N GLY A 231 -2.26 -32.89 -12.83
CA GLY A 231 -2.84 -32.35 -14.05
C GLY A 231 -2.06 -31.16 -14.62
N ILE A 232 -0.81 -30.98 -14.20
CA ILE A 232 0.10 -29.96 -14.73
C ILE A 232 0.89 -30.57 -15.88
N GLU A 233 0.94 -29.88 -17.02
CA GLU A 233 1.84 -30.26 -18.10
C GLU A 233 3.27 -29.86 -17.70
N ALA A 234 4.05 -30.82 -17.21
CA ALA A 234 5.42 -30.57 -16.79
C ALA A 234 6.44 -31.15 -17.79
N ARG A 235 7.50 -30.39 -18.10
CA ARG A 235 8.63 -30.80 -18.96
C ARG A 235 9.96 -30.42 -18.30
N ILE A 236 11.03 -31.11 -18.67
CA ILE A 236 12.40 -30.77 -18.28
C ILE A 236 13.11 -30.22 -19.51
N ALA A 237 13.69 -29.03 -19.39
CA ALA A 237 14.53 -28.40 -20.41
C ALA A 237 15.99 -28.44 -19.99
N VAL A 238 16.87 -28.87 -20.89
CA VAL A 238 18.32 -28.85 -20.72
C VAL A 238 18.90 -27.73 -21.58
N ARG A 239 19.38 -26.66 -20.95
CA ARG A 239 19.78 -25.44 -21.65
C ARG A 239 20.96 -25.64 -22.60
N SER A 240 21.95 -26.45 -22.25
CA SER A 240 23.10 -26.72 -23.13
C SER A 240 22.75 -27.48 -24.42
N LEU A 241 21.56 -28.09 -24.48
CA LEU A 241 21.03 -28.75 -25.67
C LEU A 241 20.13 -27.85 -26.52
N MET A 242 19.83 -26.64 -26.05
CA MET A 242 18.98 -25.68 -26.76
C MET A 242 19.82 -24.82 -27.71
N GLU A 243 19.27 -24.51 -28.89
CA GLU A 243 19.92 -23.60 -29.86
C GLU A 243 20.06 -22.18 -29.27
N SER A 244 19.07 -21.76 -28.49
CA SER A 244 19.04 -20.48 -27.79
C SER A 244 19.71 -20.59 -26.41
N HIS A 245 20.77 -19.82 -26.21
CA HIS A 245 21.52 -19.76 -24.94
C HIS A 245 21.05 -18.62 -24.04
N THR A 246 19.86 -18.06 -24.30
CA THR A 246 19.31 -16.95 -23.52
C THR A 246 19.20 -17.37 -22.05
N ARG A 247 19.57 -16.46 -21.16
CA ARG A 247 19.41 -16.67 -19.71
C ARG A 247 17.92 -16.90 -19.44
N VAL A 248 17.61 -18.04 -18.84
CA VAL A 248 16.27 -18.36 -18.38
C VAL A 248 16.19 -17.93 -16.92
N ASP A 249 15.36 -16.93 -16.65
CA ASP A 249 15.03 -16.52 -15.29
C ASP A 249 13.83 -17.32 -14.79
N ASP A 250 13.64 -17.34 -13.46
CA ASP A 250 12.45 -17.91 -12.84
C ASP A 250 11.30 -16.92 -12.92
N PHE A 251 10.32 -17.26 -13.76
CA PHE A 251 9.13 -16.45 -13.95
C PHE A 251 7.89 -17.30 -14.16
N ILE A 252 6.75 -16.69 -13.89
CA ILE A 252 5.43 -17.27 -14.05
C ILE A 252 4.54 -16.25 -14.73
N VAL A 253 3.88 -16.62 -15.80
CA VAL A 253 2.87 -15.81 -16.47
C VAL A 253 1.49 -16.36 -16.15
N PHE A 254 0.62 -15.49 -15.63
CA PHE A 254 -0.78 -15.77 -15.33
C PHE A 254 -1.66 -15.13 -16.40
N ASP A 255 -2.47 -15.94 -17.09
CA ASP A 255 -3.47 -15.55 -18.09
C ASP A 255 -2.93 -14.69 -19.26
N GLY A 256 -1.61 -14.60 -19.43
CA GLY A 256 -1.00 -13.64 -20.37
C GLY A 256 -1.17 -12.18 -19.97
N GLU A 257 -1.50 -11.89 -18.70
CA GLU A 257 -1.78 -10.54 -18.20
C GLU A 257 -0.80 -10.09 -17.11
N LEU A 258 -0.23 -11.03 -16.34
CA LEU A 258 0.63 -10.73 -15.21
C LEU A 258 1.81 -11.69 -15.16
N CYS A 259 3.02 -11.13 -15.05
CA CYS A 259 4.25 -11.87 -14.83
C CYS A 259 4.72 -11.72 -13.38
N PHE A 260 4.99 -12.85 -12.73
CA PHE A 260 5.68 -12.95 -11.45
C PHE A 260 7.11 -13.40 -11.72
N GLU A 261 8.10 -12.67 -11.22
CA GLU A 261 9.52 -12.97 -11.40
C GLU A 261 10.21 -13.10 -10.05
N THR A 262 11.03 -14.13 -9.90
CA THR A 262 11.93 -14.30 -8.77
C THR A 262 13.30 -13.77 -9.17
N MET A 263 13.79 -12.74 -8.48
CA MET A 263 15.13 -12.22 -8.72
C MET A 263 16.15 -13.00 -7.88
N PRO A 264 17.15 -13.66 -8.49
CA PRO A 264 18.23 -14.28 -7.74
C PRO A 264 19.22 -13.23 -7.20
N ASP A 265 19.78 -13.50 -6.04
CA ASP A 265 20.94 -12.82 -5.46
C ASP A 265 22.24 -13.32 -6.14
N LEU A 266 23.38 -12.80 -5.68
CA LEU A 266 24.71 -13.19 -6.18
C LEU A 266 25.06 -14.68 -5.95
N GLN A 267 24.38 -15.35 -5.02
CA GLN A 267 24.50 -16.77 -4.70
C GLN A 267 23.38 -17.62 -5.30
N SER A 268 22.55 -17.04 -6.18
CA SER A 268 21.35 -17.68 -6.75
C SER A 268 20.25 -18.00 -5.73
N ALA A 269 20.29 -17.42 -4.53
CA ALA A 269 19.18 -17.42 -3.59
C ALA A 269 18.23 -16.25 -3.92
N PRO A 270 16.92 -16.42 -3.81
CA PRO A 270 15.97 -15.37 -4.21
C PRO A 270 16.04 -14.12 -3.32
N ASP A 271 16.48 -12.99 -3.89
CA ASP A 271 16.67 -11.68 -3.23
C ASP A 271 15.39 -10.82 -3.23
N GLY A 272 14.50 -11.08 -4.18
CA GLY A 272 13.30 -10.29 -4.37
C GLY A 272 12.29 -10.94 -5.30
N THR A 273 11.05 -10.49 -5.18
CA THR A 273 9.94 -10.88 -6.04
C THR A 273 9.43 -9.65 -6.76
N ARG A 274 9.12 -9.79 -8.04
CA ARG A 274 8.60 -8.71 -8.88
C ARG A 274 7.33 -9.15 -9.58
N LEU A 275 6.37 -8.23 -9.65
CA LEU A 275 5.17 -8.33 -10.47
C LEU A 275 5.27 -7.31 -11.61
N ARG A 276 4.92 -7.74 -12.82
CA ARG A 276 4.89 -6.94 -14.04
C ARG A 276 3.62 -7.25 -14.81
N ALA A 277 2.82 -6.22 -15.08
CA ALA A 277 1.60 -6.28 -15.88
C ALA A 277 1.73 -5.39 -17.13
N GLU A 278 2.90 -4.81 -17.39
CA GLU A 278 3.15 -4.07 -18.62
C GLU A 278 3.04 -5.01 -19.83
N PRO A 279 2.17 -4.75 -20.83
CA PRO A 279 1.90 -5.69 -21.90
C PRO A 279 3.15 -6.14 -22.67
N GLU A 280 4.04 -5.20 -22.99
CA GLU A 280 5.29 -5.49 -23.71
C GLU A 280 6.16 -6.51 -22.94
N HIS A 281 6.28 -6.34 -21.62
CA HIS A 281 7.06 -7.25 -20.78
C HIS A 281 6.41 -8.63 -20.66
N VAL A 282 5.07 -8.67 -20.55
CA VAL A 282 4.34 -9.94 -20.47
C VAL A 282 4.44 -10.69 -21.79
N ASP A 283 4.28 -10.02 -22.93
CA ASP A 283 4.40 -10.60 -24.27
C ASP A 283 5.81 -11.16 -24.52
N ASP A 284 6.85 -10.45 -24.07
CA ASP A 284 8.24 -10.93 -24.12
C ASP A 284 8.40 -12.24 -23.34
N ARG A 285 7.84 -12.32 -22.13
CA ARG A 285 7.91 -13.53 -21.28
C ARG A 285 7.07 -14.69 -21.82
N VAL A 286 5.90 -14.41 -22.40
CA VAL A 286 5.09 -15.43 -23.09
C VAL A 286 5.84 -16.00 -24.30
N SER A 287 6.49 -15.13 -25.08
CA SER A 287 7.29 -15.53 -26.24
C SER A 287 8.47 -16.39 -25.80
N GLN A 288 9.21 -15.93 -24.78
CA GLN A 288 10.33 -16.68 -24.20
C GLN A 288 9.89 -18.06 -23.68
N PHE A 289 8.76 -18.14 -22.95
CA PHE A 289 8.24 -19.43 -22.49
C PHE A 289 7.89 -20.35 -23.65
N THR A 290 7.24 -19.82 -24.68
CA THR A 290 6.80 -20.60 -25.85
C THR A 290 7.99 -21.22 -26.60
N GLU A 291 9.06 -20.45 -26.79
CA GLU A 291 10.31 -20.94 -27.39
C GLU A 291 10.93 -22.07 -26.55
N LEU A 292 11.06 -21.85 -25.24
CA LEU A 292 11.62 -22.84 -24.33
C LEU A 292 10.77 -24.12 -24.27
N TRP A 293 9.44 -23.97 -24.26
CA TRP A 293 8.49 -25.07 -24.21
C TRP A 293 8.56 -25.96 -25.44
N ALA A 294 8.69 -25.37 -26.63
CA ALA A 294 8.85 -26.07 -27.88
C ALA A 294 10.20 -26.83 -27.94
N ALA A 295 11.28 -26.20 -27.48
CA ALA A 295 12.60 -26.82 -27.47
C ALA A 295 12.75 -27.95 -26.43
N ALA A 296 11.95 -27.94 -25.36
CA ALA A 296 11.97 -28.97 -24.31
C ALA A 296 11.32 -30.31 -24.72
N GLU A 297 10.74 -30.41 -25.92
CA GLU A 297 10.03 -31.60 -26.40
C GLU A 297 10.98 -32.76 -26.76
N PHE A 298 12.30 -32.53 -26.72
CA PHE A 298 13.33 -33.51 -27.08
C PHE A 298 13.99 -34.14 -25.83
N VAL A 299 13.31 -35.07 -25.16
CA VAL A 299 13.98 -36.09 -24.34
C VAL A 299 13.63 -37.45 -24.96
N PRO A 300 14.47 -38.01 -25.84
CA PRO A 300 14.23 -39.36 -26.34
C PRO A 300 14.26 -40.32 -25.14
N GLU A 301 13.22 -41.15 -25.00
CA GLU A 301 13.29 -42.29 -24.10
C GLU A 301 14.51 -43.15 -24.46
N PRO A 302 15.26 -43.67 -23.46
CA PRO A 302 16.37 -44.58 -23.70
C PRO A 302 15.93 -45.94 -24.27
#